data_AF-A0A956PCH8-F1
#
_entry.id   AF-A0A956PCH8-F1
#
_cell.length_a   1.000
_cell.length_b   1.000
_cell.length_c   1.000
_cell.angle_alpha   90.00
_cell.angle_beta   90.00
_cell.angle_gamma   90.00
#
_symmetry.space_group_name_H-M   'P 1'
#
loop_
_entity.id
_entity.type
_entity.pdbx_description
1 polymer ?
#
loop_
_entity_poly.entity_id
_entity_poly.type
_entity_poly.pdbx_seq_one_letter_code
_entity_poly.pdbx_strand_id
1 'polypeptide(L)'
;EPELGLHPSMMAIVAEYAAAAAEKTQVVLSTHSAEFLSAMPKGVVPDVFVFKSEEGATKIDKLDGERLRYWLREYTLGNLFQTGELEGMA
;
A
#
# COMPACT_ATOMS: atom_id res chain seq x y z
N GLU A 1 -7.98 -7.78 0.64
CA GLU A 1 -7.53 -7.73 2.04
C GLU A 1 -6.78 -9.01 2.40
N PRO A 2 -5.47 -9.05 2.10
CA PRO A 2 -4.62 -10.18 2.45
C PRO A 2 -4.45 -10.37 3.96
N GLU A 3 -4.64 -9.34 4.78
CA GLU A 3 -4.45 -9.37 6.23
C GLU A 3 -5.52 -10.18 6.98
N LEU A 4 -6.70 -10.38 6.40
CA LEU A 4 -7.82 -11.02 7.09
C LEU A 4 -7.54 -12.50 7.37
N GLY A 5 -7.50 -12.85 8.65
CA GLY A 5 -7.28 -14.24 9.09
C GLY A 5 -5.81 -14.70 9.01
N LEU A 6 -4.88 -13.81 8.68
CA LEU A 6 -3.45 -14.13 8.71
C LEU A 6 -2.82 -13.82 10.06
N HIS A 7 -1.89 -14.67 10.48
CA HIS A 7 -0.98 -14.35 11.56
C HIS A 7 -0.03 -13.21 11.11
N PRO A 8 0.33 -12.23 11.97
CA PRO A 8 1.17 -11.10 11.58
C PRO A 8 2.49 -11.48 10.90
N SER A 9 3.10 -12.60 11.30
CA SER A 9 4.34 -13.10 10.68
C SER A 9 4.19 -13.52 9.22
N MET A 10 2.96 -13.79 8.74
CA MET A 10 2.69 -14.20 7.36
C MET A 10 2.54 -13.02 6.41
N MET A 11 2.31 -11.80 6.91
CA MET A 11 2.10 -10.61 6.08
C MET A 11 3.30 -10.34 5.17
N ALA A 12 4.52 -10.43 5.71
CA ALA A 12 5.75 -10.24 4.93
C ALA A 12 5.91 -11.28 3.82
N ILE A 13 5.55 -12.54 4.09
CA ILE A 13 5.61 -13.62 3.09
C ILE A 13 4.63 -13.33 1.94
N VAL A 14 3.40 -12.92 2.27
CA VAL A 14 2.40 -12.59 1.25
C VAL A 14 2.81 -11.36 0.44
N ALA A 15 3.35 -10.33 1.09
CA ALA A 15 3.84 -9.13 0.41
C ALA A 15 5.02 -9.43 -0.53
N GLU A 16 5.96 -10.29 -0.12
CA GLU A 16 7.07 -10.74 -0.95
C GLU A 16 6.59 -11.54 -2.17
N TYR A 17 5.67 -12.48 -1.97
CA TYR A 17 5.11 -13.23 -3.09
C TYR A 17 4.24 -12.37 -4.00
N ALA A 18 3.52 -11.37 -3.47
CA ALA A 18 2.78 -10.42 -4.29
C ALA A 18 3.72 -9.61 -5.20
N ALA A 19 4.84 -9.13 -4.66
CA ALA A 19 5.86 -8.44 -5.45
C ALA A 19 6.48 -9.35 -6.52
N ALA A 20 6.84 -10.58 -6.17
CA ALA A 20 7.38 -11.55 -7.13
C ALA A 20 6.36 -11.94 -8.22
N ALA A 21 5.07 -12.06 -7.86
CA ALA A 21 4.01 -12.31 -8.83
C ALA A 21 3.79 -11.10 -9.75
N ALA A 22 3.95 -9.88 -9.23
CA ALA A 22 3.80 -8.63 -9.98
C ALA A 22 4.79 -8.51 -11.17
N GLU A 23 5.93 -9.19 -11.12
CA GLU A 23 6.88 -9.25 -12.25
C GLU A 23 6.33 -10.01 -13.46
N LYS A 24 5.34 -10.87 -13.26
CA LYS A 24 4.80 -11.77 -14.30
C LYS A 24 3.36 -11.43 -14.69
N THR A 25 2.58 -10.87 -13.76
CA THR A 25 1.17 -10.54 -13.96
C THR A 25 0.79 -9.34 -13.11
N GLN A 26 -0.29 -8.65 -13.47
CA GLN A 26 -0.84 -7.62 -12.60
C GLN A 26 -1.40 -8.23 -11.31
N VAL A 27 -1.04 -7.64 -10.17
CA VAL A 27 -1.55 -7.99 -8.85
C VAL A 27 -2.21 -6.76 -8.26
N VAL A 28 -3.48 -6.87 -7.88
CA VAL A 28 -4.24 -5.78 -7.25
C VAL A 28 -4.61 -6.23 -5.83
N LEU A 29 -4.18 -5.45 -4.84
CA LEU A 29 -4.45 -5.70 -3.43
C LEU A 29 -5.20 -4.51 -2.85
N SER A 30 -6.24 -4.81 -2.08
CA SER A 30 -6.85 -3.87 -1.14
C SER A 30 -6.42 -4.22 0.28
N THR A 31 -6.13 -3.23 1.11
CA THR A 31 -5.75 -3.42 2.51
C THR A 31 -6.13 -2.20 3.34
N HIS A 32 -6.48 -2.45 4.60
CA HIS A 32 -6.61 -1.45 5.66
C HIS A 32 -5.50 -1.58 6.71
N SER A 33 -4.57 -2.53 6.53
CA SER A 33 -3.49 -2.81 7.49
C SER A 33 -2.22 -2.03 7.17
N ALA A 34 -1.83 -1.17 8.12
CA ALA A 34 -0.54 -0.50 8.10
C ALA A 34 0.63 -1.51 8.18
N GLU A 35 0.43 -2.62 8.87
CA GLU A 35 1.41 -3.70 9.00
C GLU A 35 1.65 -4.38 7.66
N PHE A 36 0.60 -4.73 6.92
CA PHE A 36 0.74 -5.31 5.58
C PHE A 36 1.42 -4.33 4.61
N LEU A 37 1.02 -3.04 4.64
CA LEU A 37 1.68 -1.98 3.86
C LEU A 37 3.16 -1.82 4.22
N SER A 38 3.51 -1.94 5.50
CA SER A 38 4.90 -1.89 5.96
C SER A 38 5.70 -3.13 5.60
N ALA A 39 5.03 -4.26 5.35
CA ALA A 39 5.64 -5.52 4.99
C ALA A 39 6.01 -5.61 3.51
N MET A 40 5.61 -4.63 2.69
CA MET A 40 6.00 -4.55 1.28
C MET A 40 7.52 -4.51 1.12
N PRO A 41 8.10 -5.31 0.20
CA PRO A 41 9.54 -5.34 0.00
C PRO A 41 10.12 -3.96 -0.34
N LYS A 42 11.26 -3.63 0.28
CA LYS A 42 11.99 -2.40 -0.04
C LYS A 42 12.39 -2.37 -1.51
N GLY A 43 12.24 -1.22 -2.15
CA GLY A 43 12.56 -1.02 -3.57
C GLY A 43 11.39 -1.30 -4.52
N VAL A 44 10.31 -1.93 -4.05
CA VAL A 44 9.05 -2.02 -4.79
C VAL A 44 8.25 -0.76 -4.53
N VAL A 45 7.92 -0.03 -5.59
CA VAL A 45 7.02 1.14 -5.51
C VAL A 45 5.77 0.84 -6.33
N PRO A 46 4.68 0.40 -5.67
CA PRO A 46 3.44 0.10 -6.38
C PRO A 46 2.71 1.39 -6.79
N ASP A 47 1.79 1.26 -7.73
CA ASP A 47 0.73 2.24 -7.89
C ASP A 47 -0.19 2.18 -6.66
N VAL A 48 -0.42 3.32 -6.00
CA VAL A 48 -1.26 3.41 -4.81
C VAL A 48 -2.49 4.23 -5.11
N PHE A 49 -3.65 3.68 -4.74
CA PHE A 49 -4.95 4.33 -4.86
C PHE A 49 -5.55 4.48 -3.47
N VAL A 50 -5.93 5.71 -3.12
CA VAL A 50 -6.58 6.02 -1.84
C VAL A 50 -8.08 6.13 -2.09
N PHE A 51 -8.86 5.42 -1.29
CA PHE A 51 -10.32 5.41 -1.36
C PHE A 51 -10.85 6.23 -0.18
N LYS A 52 -11.58 7.30 -0.47
CA LYS A 52 -12.20 8.18 0.54
C LYS A 52 -13.71 8.18 0.37
N SER A 53 -14.44 8.23 1.47
CA SER A 53 -15.88 8.48 1.46
C SER A 53 -16.12 9.96 1.68
N GLU A 54 -16.58 10.66 0.65
CA GLU A 54 -16.86 12.10 0.67
C GLU A 54 -18.31 12.33 0.22
N GLU A 55 -19.11 13.02 1.03
CA GLU A 55 -20.50 13.38 0.72
C GLU A 55 -21.40 12.19 0.31
N GLY A 56 -21.11 11.00 0.82
CA GLY A 56 -21.86 9.77 0.48
C GLY A 56 -21.45 9.12 -0.84
N ALA A 57 -20.38 9.59 -1.48
CA ALA A 57 -19.77 8.98 -2.65
C ALA A 57 -18.33 8.52 -2.35
N THR A 58 -17.88 7.48 -3.05
CA THR A 58 -16.49 7.02 -2.98
C THR A 58 -15.64 7.79 -3.98
N LYS A 59 -14.68 8.58 -3.49
CA LYS A 59 -13.63 9.19 -4.29
C LYS A 59 -12.40 8.29 -4.30
N ILE A 60 -11.79 8.16 -5.47
CA ILE A 60 -10.59 7.33 -5.67
C ILE A 60 -9.51 8.24 -6.26
N ASP A 61 -8.41 8.40 -5.53
CA ASP A 61 -7.29 9.22 -5.94
C ASP A 61 -6.05 8.34 -6.15
N LYS A 62 -5.46 8.41 -7.35
CA LYS A 62 -4.17 7.77 -7.62
C LYS A 62 -3.05 8.67 -7.14
N LEU A 63 -2.16 8.15 -6.30
CA LEU A 63 -1.00 8.91 -5.84
C LEU A 63 0.00 9.15 -6.96
N ASP A 64 0.63 10.32 -6.95
CA ASP A 64 1.74 10.63 -7.85
C ASP A 64 2.95 9.73 -7.55
N GLY A 65 3.41 9.01 -8.58
CA GLY A 65 4.46 8.01 -8.42
C GLY A 65 5.83 8.59 -8.07
N GLU A 66 6.17 9.79 -8.55
CA GLU A 66 7.44 10.44 -8.21
C GLU A 66 7.46 10.95 -6.77
N ARG A 67 6.36 11.58 -6.36
CA ARG A 67 6.15 12.01 -4.97
C ARG A 67 6.21 10.80 -4.03
N LEU A 68 5.51 9.72 -4.37
CA LEU A 68 5.53 8.50 -3.55
C LEU A 68 6.95 7.90 -3.47
N ARG A 69 7.67 7.82 -4.60
CA ARG A 69 9.08 7.39 -4.63
C ARG A 69 9.97 8.20 -3.72
N TYR A 70 9.76 9.52 -3.64
CA TYR A 70 10.53 10.40 -2.75
C TYR A 70 10.31 10.02 -1.28
N TRP A 71 9.06 9.86 -0.86
CA TRP A 71 8.72 9.49 0.53
C TRP A 71 9.22 8.09 0.90
N LEU A 72 9.14 7.14 -0.04
CA LEU A 72 9.57 5.75 0.20
C LEU A 72 11.09 5.57 0.36
N ARG A 73 11.89 6.65 0.25
CA ARG A 73 13.32 6.62 0.60
C ARG A 73 13.54 6.49 2.10
N GLU A 74 12.70 7.14 2.89
CA GLU A 74 12.87 7.24 4.36
C GLU A 74 11.71 6.57 5.13
N TYR A 75 10.55 6.36 4.49
CA TYR A 75 9.35 5.86 5.13
C TYR A 75 8.80 4.61 4.44
N THR A 76 8.10 3.74 5.18
CA THR A 76 7.30 2.66 4.57
C THR A 76 5.91 3.17 4.18
N LEU A 77 5.21 2.44 3.30
CA LEU A 77 3.80 2.73 2.99
C LEU A 77 2.94 2.72 4.26
N GLY A 78 3.20 1.81 5.19
CA GLY A 78 2.45 1.75 6.45
C GLY A 78 2.74 2.93 7.38
N ASN A 79 3.97 3.48 7.40
CA ASN A 79 4.23 4.72 8.11
C ASN A 79 3.39 5.87 7.54
N LEU A 80 3.41 6.03 6.21
CA LEU A 80 2.65 7.09 5.53
C LEU A 80 1.13 6.91 5.72
N PHE A 81 0.65 5.67 5.80
CA PHE A 81 -0.74 5.37 6.11
C PHE A 81 -1.11 5.78 7.54
N GLN A 82 -0.30 5.40 8.52
CA GLN A 82 -0.56 5.72 9.94
C GLN A 82 -0.51 7.21 10.24
N THR A 83 0.33 7.98 9.53
CA THR A 83 0.43 9.43 9.70
C THR A 83 -0.62 10.20 8.89
N GLY A 84 -1.44 9.54 8.08
CA GLY A 84 -2.39 10.19 7.17
C GLY A 84 -1.73 10.88 5.97
N GLU A 85 -0.43 10.70 5.76
CA GLU A 85 0.30 11.33 4.64
C GLU A 85 -0.17 10.77 3.30
N LEU A 86 -0.53 9.48 3.21
CA LEU A 86 -1.11 8.93 1.98
C LEU A 86 -2.41 9.67 1.60
N GLU A 87 -3.25 9.97 2.59
CA GLU A 87 -4.48 10.73 2.38
C GLU A 87 -4.19 12.19 2.04
N GLY A 88 -3.14 12.80 2.62
CA GLY A 88 -2.70 14.16 2.26
C GLY A 88 -2.04 14.27 0.88
N MET A 89 -1.59 13.15 0.31
CA MET A 89 -1.07 13.08 -1.06
C MET A 89 -2.17 12.87 -2.12
N ALA A 90 -3.35 12.42 -1.70
CA ALA A 90 -4.54 12.10 -2.51
C ALA A 90 -5.50 13.29 -2.61
#